data_AF-A0A5E4HP61-F1
#
_entry.id   AF-A0A5E4HP61-F1
#
_cell.length_a   1.000
_cell.length_b   1.000
_cell.length_c   1.000
_cell.angle_alpha   90.00
_cell.angle_beta   90.00
_cell.angle_gamma   90.00
#
_symmetry.space_group_name_H-M   'P 1'
#
loop_
_entity.id
_entity.type
_entity.pdbx_description
1 polymer ?
#
loop_
_entity_poly.entity_id
_entity_poly.type
_entity_poly.pdbx_seq_one_letter_code
_entity_poly.pdbx_strand_id
1 'polypeptide(L)' 'MLYSEITDKIINSFYKVYNLLGYGFLENVYEKAFVIELKNVGFNVLQQQN' A
#
# COMPACT_ATOMS: atom_id res chain seq x y z
N MET A 1 -20.65 6.24 1.51
CA MET A 1 -19.99 5.21 0.66
C MET A 1 -19.92 3.92 1.43
N LEU A 2 -20.16 2.76 0.80
CA LEU A 2 -20.26 1.45 1.47
C LEU A 2 -18.95 0.96 2.13
N TYR A 3 -17.79 1.40 1.62
CA TYR A 3 -16.48 0.89 2.03
C TYR A 3 -15.50 2.00 2.45
N SER A 4 -15.99 3.15 2.93
CA SER A 4 -15.15 4.32 3.22
C SER A 4 -13.97 4.01 4.13
N GLU A 5 -14.18 3.25 5.22
CA GLU A 5 -13.10 2.92 6.16
C GLU A 5 -11.97 2.10 5.51
N ILE A 6 -12.33 1.12 4.67
CA ILE A 6 -11.35 0.29 3.97
C ILE A 6 -10.62 1.15 2.94
N THR A 7 -11.35 1.95 2.16
CA THR A 7 -10.79 2.87 1.17
C THR A 7 -9.81 3.86 1.81
N ASP A 8 -10.17 4.48 2.93
CA ASP A 8 -9.33 5.45 3.63
C ASP A 8 -8.03 4.80 4.13
N LYS A 9 -8.10 3.59 4.69
CA LYS A 9 -6.89 2.87 5.14
C LYS A 9 -5.95 2.52 3.98
N ILE A 10 -6.49 2.10 2.83
CA ILE A 10 -5.68 1.78 1.64
C ILE A 10 -5.01 3.04 1.09
N ILE A 11 -5.75 4.15 0.96
CA ILE A 11 -5.22 5.43 0.47
C ILE A 11 -4.13 5.97 1.40
N ASN A 12 -4.36 5.95 2.73
CA ASN A 12 -3.37 6.37 3.70
C ASN A 12 -2.10 5.52 3.64
N SER A 13 -2.25 4.20 3.48
CA SER A 13 -1.12 3.28 3.33
C SER A 13 -0.30 3.60 2.08
N PHE A 14 -0.95 3.95 0.97
CA PHE A 14 -0.27 4.34 -0.27
C PHE A 14 0.56 5.61 -0.06
N TYR A 15 -0.04 6.66 0.49
CA TYR A 15 0.68 7.91 0.72
C TYR A 15 1.84 7.76 1.71
N LYS A 16 1.69 6.91 2.72
CA LYS A 16 2.80 6.62 3.65
C LYS A 16 3.98 5.97 2.93
N VAL A 17 3.73 4.98 2.07
CA VAL A 17 4.79 4.35 1.26
C VAL A 17 5.42 5.35 0.30
N TYR A 18 4.61 6.13 -0.41
CA TYR A 18 5.09 7.15 -1.35
C TYR A 18 5.94 8.22 -0.66
N ASN A 19 5.49 8.76 0.47
CA ASN A 19 6.21 9.77 1.23
C ASN A 19 7.52 9.25 1.83
N LEU A 20 7.58 7.96 2.17
CA LEU A 20 8.78 7.32 2.71
C LEU A 20 9.81 7.05 1.63
N LEU A 21 9.40 6.50 0.49
CA LEU A 21 10.31 6.13 -0.61
C LEU A 21 10.72 7.33 -1.46
N GLY A 22 9.83 8.32 -1.61
CA GLY A 22 10.01 9.38 -2.61
C GLY A 22 9.97 8.84 -4.03
N TYR A 23 10.28 9.70 -5.01
CA TYR A 23 10.28 9.33 -6.42
C TYR A 23 11.58 8.64 -6.84
N GLY A 24 11.53 7.84 -7.92
CA GLY A 24 12.73 7.27 -8.57
C GLY A 24 12.90 5.75 -8.44
N PHE A 25 12.06 5.07 -7.65
CA PHE A 25 12.05 3.62 -7.58
C PHE A 25 11.19 2.97 -8.69
N LEU A 26 11.48 1.71 -8.98
CA LEU A 26 10.65 0.87 -9.84
C LEU A 26 9.33 0.54 -9.15
N GLU A 27 8.29 0.30 -9.95
CA GLU A 27 6.96 -0.11 -9.47
C GLU A 27 7.02 -1.34 -8.54
N ASN A 28 7.88 -2.32 -8.86
CA ASN A 28 8.06 -3.52 -8.04
C ASN A 28 8.57 -3.23 -6.61
N VAL A 29 9.22 -2.09 -6.37
CA VAL A 29 9.64 -1.65 -5.03
C VAL A 29 8.45 -1.06 -4.29
N TYR A 30 7.65 -0.22 -4.96
CA TYR A 30 6.42 0.32 -4.39
C TYR A 30 5.43 -0.79 -4.03
N GLU A 31 5.24 -1.76 -4.92
CA GLU A 31 4.34 -2.89 -4.72
C GLU A 31 4.75 -3.71 -3.47
N LYS A 32 6.04 -4.07 -3.37
CA LYS A 32 6.58 -4.77 -2.19
C LYS A 32 6.39 -3.97 -0.90
N ALA A 33 6.70 -2.67 -0.91
CA ALA A 33 6.55 -1.81 0.26
C ALA A 33 5.07 -1.64 0.65
N PHE A 34 4.18 -1.58 -0.34
CA PHE A 34 2.75 -1.43 -0.13
C PHE A 34 2.11 -2.69 0.44
N VAL A 35 2.51 -3.87 -0.01
CA VAL A 35 2.09 -5.15 0.61
C VAL A 35 2.52 -5.21 2.08
N ILE A 36 3.73 -4.74 2.41
CA ILE A 36 4.19 -4.68 3.80
C ILE A 36 3.33 -3.70 4.62
N GLU A 37 3.08 -2.49 4.11
CA GLU A 37 2.25 -1.51 4.82
C GLU A 37 0.81 -1.99 5.02
N LEU A 38 0.19 -2.57 3.99
CA LEU A 38 -1.17 -3.11 4.08
C LEU A 38 -1.27 -4.22 5.14
N LYS A 39 -0.26 -5.10 5.22
CA LYS A 39 -0.17 -6.12 6.29
C LYS A 39 0.01 -5.49 7.67
N ASN A 40 0.81 -4.43 7.78
CA ASN A 40 1.02 -3.71 9.05
C ASN A 40 -0.25 -3.07 9.58
N VAL A 41 -1.13 -2.57 8.70
CA VAL A 41 -2.44 -1.99 9.10
C VAL A 41 -3.54 -3.06 9.22
N GLY A 42 -3.18 -4.35 9.17
CA GLY A 42 -4.06 -5.47 9.47
C GLY A 42 -4.81 -6.06 8.28
N PHE A 43 -4.48 -5.68 7.04
CA PHE A 43 -5.09 -6.31 5.87
C PHE A 43 -4.43 -7.66 5.56
N ASN A 44 -5.28 -8.64 5.22
CA ASN A 44 -4.82 -9.88 4.62
C ASN A 44 -4.73 -9.70 3.10
N VAL A 45 -3.51 -9.47 2.59
CA VAL A 45 -3.24 -9.23 1.17
C VAL A 45 -2.19 -10.20 0.63
N LEU A 46 -2.35 -10.57 -0.64
CA LEU A 46 -1.35 -11.30 -1.41
C LEU A 46 -0.58 -10.33 -2.30
N GLN A 47 0.69 -10.65 -2.52
CA GLN A 47 1.50 -9.92 -3.49
C GLN A 47 0.94 -10.13 -4.90
N GLN A 48 1.01 -9.10 -5.75
CA GLN A 48 0.56 -9.24 -7.14
C GLN A 48 1.39 -10.34 -7.83
N GLN A 49 0.70 -11.28 -8.47
CA GLN A 49 1.33 -12.30 -9.30
C GLN A 49 1.33 -11.81 -10.75
N ASN A 50 2.52 -11.73 -11.34
CA ASN A 50 2.70 -11.40 -12.76
C ASN A 50 2.55 -12.65 -13.63
#